data_AF-A0A522CI68-F1
#
_entry.id   AF-A0A522CI68-F1
#
_cell.length_a   1.000
_cell.length_b   1.000
_cell.length_c   1.000
_cell.angle_alpha   90.00
_cell.angle_beta   90.00
_cell.angle_gamma   90.00
#
_symmetry.space_group_name_H-M   'P 1'
#
loop_
_entity.id
_entity.type
_entity.pdbx_description
1 polymer ?
#
loop_
_entity_poly.entity_id
_entity_poly.type
_entity_poly.pdbx_seq_one_letter_code
_entity_poly.pdbx_strand_id
1 'polypeptide(L)'
;MKKNTGNAYLGFLILVMLVLPLVSVLTEAALNADAPFTIEPAGKWFLFWGIGMRLLIAGLRQALNPVFTARDIFNITDVASHALVRELGFSNICLGLPGVVSLFFPHWRLAAACAGGLYMGIAGIQHVFKKPTGSNEITAMISDLFIFLLMAAYVLTAVLC
;
A
#
# COMPACT_ATOMS: atom_id res chain seq x y z
N MET A 1 13.03 -25.16 14.16
CA MET A 1 11.65 -24.75 13.81
C MET A 1 11.69 -23.69 12.73
N LYS A 2 11.37 -24.04 11.47
CA LYS A 2 11.26 -23.08 10.36
C LYS A 2 9.99 -22.26 10.60
N LYS A 3 10.13 -21.01 11.06
CA LYS A 3 9.01 -20.16 11.46
C LYS A 3 8.10 -19.95 10.24
N ASN A 4 6.80 -20.14 10.42
CA ASN A 4 5.76 -20.10 9.37
C ASN A 4 5.46 -18.64 8.91
N THR A 5 6.51 -17.85 8.67
CA THR A 5 6.44 -16.39 8.47
C THR A 5 5.78 -15.98 7.16
N GLY A 6 5.82 -16.85 6.13
CA GLY A 6 5.17 -16.60 4.84
C GLY A 6 3.64 -16.48 4.94
N ASN A 7 3.00 -17.38 5.69
CA ASN A 7 1.54 -17.40 5.84
C ASN A 7 1.03 -16.17 6.61
N ALA A 8 1.76 -15.74 7.65
CA ALA A 8 1.40 -14.55 8.42
C ALA A 8 1.54 -13.26 7.58
N TYR A 9 2.58 -13.16 6.75
CA TYR A 9 2.80 -12.03 5.85
C TYR A 9 1.71 -11.93 4.77
N LEU A 10 1.40 -13.04 4.12
CA LEU A 10 0.35 -13.11 3.11
C LEU A 10 -1.03 -12.82 3.72
N GLY A 11 -1.32 -13.35 4.92
CA GLY A 11 -2.54 -13.04 5.66
C GLY A 11 -2.67 -11.55 5.99
N PHE A 12 -1.59 -10.92 6.45
CA PHE A 12 -1.55 -9.48 6.69
C PHE A 12 -1.84 -8.67 5.40
N LEU A 13 -1.21 -9.05 4.28
CA LEU A 13 -1.45 -8.38 3.01
C LEU A 13 -2.90 -8.50 2.56
N ILE A 14 -3.48 -9.70 2.58
CA ILE A 14 -4.90 -9.90 2.21
C ILE A 14 -5.80 -9.06 3.12
N LEU A 15 -5.51 -9.03 4.41
CA LEU A 15 -6.30 -8.28 5.38
C LEU A 15 -6.28 -6.78 5.07
N VAL A 16 -5.11 -6.19 4.91
CA VAL A 16 -4.93 -4.74 4.71
C VAL A 16 -5.25 -4.30 3.29
N MET A 17 -5.02 -5.13 2.28
CA MET A 17 -5.18 -4.75 0.87
C MET A 17 -6.57 -5.04 0.31
N LEU A 18 -7.33 -5.94 0.92
CA LEU A 18 -8.59 -6.40 0.36
C LEU A 18 -9.69 -6.42 1.42
N VAL A 19 -9.54 -7.19 2.49
CA VAL A 19 -10.63 -7.43 3.45
C VAL A 19 -11.05 -6.15 4.16
N LEU A 20 -10.12 -5.44 4.80
CA LEU A 20 -10.43 -4.22 5.55
C LEU A 20 -10.94 -3.08 4.65
N PRO A 21 -10.32 -2.77 3.49
CA PRO A 21 -10.88 -1.79 2.57
C PRO A 21 -12.29 -2.15 2.10
N LEU A 22 -12.52 -3.40 1.67
CA LEU A 22 -13.82 -3.82 1.16
C LEU A 22 -14.90 -3.74 2.24
N VAL A 23 -14.63 -4.25 3.43
CA VAL A 23 -15.58 -4.14 4.55
C VAL A 23 -15.89 -2.68 4.85
N SER A 24 -14.89 -1.79 4.80
CA SER A 24 -15.10 -0.37 5.07
C SER A 24 -15.95 0.30 3.98
N VAL A 25 -15.69 -0.01 2.70
CA VAL A 25 -16.51 0.47 1.56
C VAL A 25 -17.95 -0.02 1.66
N LEU A 26 -18.14 -1.32 1.92
CA LEU A 26 -19.47 -1.92 2.03
C LEU A 26 -20.24 -1.38 3.24
N THR A 27 -19.56 -1.16 4.36
CA THR A 27 -20.18 -0.57 5.56
C THR A 27 -20.62 0.87 5.29
N GLU A 28 -19.77 1.69 4.65
CA GLU A 28 -20.13 3.06 4.30
C GLU A 28 -21.26 3.12 3.27
N ALA A 29 -21.24 2.23 2.27
CA ALA A 29 -22.33 2.12 1.30
C ALA A 29 -23.66 1.68 1.94
N ALA A 30 -23.62 0.73 2.88
CA ALA A 30 -24.81 0.28 3.60
C ALA A 30 -25.40 1.36 4.51
N LEU A 31 -24.54 2.18 5.13
CA LEU A 31 -24.97 3.30 5.96
C LEU A 31 -25.50 4.49 5.14
N ASN A 32 -25.15 4.56 3.85
CA ASN A 32 -25.58 5.60 2.91
C ASN A 32 -26.34 4.98 1.73
N ALA A 33 -27.28 4.07 2.01
CA ALA A 33 -27.95 3.25 0.98
C ALA A 33 -28.68 4.06 -0.10
N ASP A 34 -29.11 5.29 0.22
CA ASP A 34 -29.80 6.19 -0.71
C ASP A 34 -28.83 6.98 -1.62
N ALA A 35 -27.52 6.92 -1.36
CA ALA A 35 -26.52 7.62 -2.15
C ALA A 35 -26.12 6.80 -3.39
N PRO A 36 -25.87 7.45 -4.55
CA PRO A 36 -25.33 6.76 -5.72
C PRO A 36 -23.98 6.10 -5.40
N PHE A 37 -23.77 4.90 -5.90
CA PHE A 37 -22.47 4.25 -5.80
C PHE A 37 -21.45 5.00 -6.65
N THR A 38 -20.54 5.73 -5.99
CA THR A 38 -19.44 6.45 -6.63
C THR A 38 -18.10 5.80 -6.30
N ILE A 39 -17.04 6.22 -6.96
CA ILE A 39 -15.67 5.79 -6.65
C ILE A 39 -15.12 6.41 -5.36
N GLU A 40 -15.79 7.42 -4.79
CA GLU A 40 -15.27 8.16 -3.62
C GLU A 40 -15.07 7.27 -2.40
N PRO A 41 -16.02 6.42 -1.97
CA PRO A 41 -15.82 5.57 -0.81
C PRO A 41 -14.71 4.55 -1.05
N ALA A 42 -14.64 4.00 -2.26
CA ALA A 42 -13.57 3.09 -2.66
C ALA A 42 -12.21 3.80 -2.60
N GLY A 43 -12.09 4.98 -3.19
CA GLY A 43 -10.87 5.79 -3.16
C GLY A 43 -10.43 6.10 -1.73
N LYS A 44 -11.35 6.58 -0.88
CA LYS A 44 -11.11 6.88 0.54
C LYS A 44 -10.55 5.69 1.30
N TRP A 45 -11.20 4.54 1.24
CA TRP A 45 -10.81 3.38 2.05
C TRP A 45 -9.59 2.64 1.52
N PHE A 46 -9.45 2.51 0.20
CA PHE A 46 -8.25 1.93 -0.39
C PHE A 46 -7.04 2.86 -0.27
N LEU A 47 -7.21 4.18 -0.27
CA LEU A 47 -6.16 5.13 0.07
C LEU A 47 -5.72 4.95 1.53
N PHE A 48 -6.67 4.93 2.47
CA PHE A 48 -6.37 4.78 3.89
C PHE A 48 -5.64 3.47 4.19
N TRP A 49 -6.18 2.33 3.72
CA TRP A 49 -5.62 1.02 4.04
C TRP A 49 -4.44 0.65 3.14
N GLY A 50 -4.62 0.75 1.82
CA GLY A 50 -3.68 0.27 0.81
C GLY A 50 -2.45 1.13 0.64
N ILE A 51 -2.55 2.45 0.85
CA ILE A 51 -1.40 3.36 0.90
C ILE A 51 -1.08 3.70 2.35
N GLY A 52 -2.04 4.25 3.09
CA GLY A 52 -1.78 4.83 4.41
C GLY A 52 -1.21 3.82 5.41
N MET A 53 -2.05 2.87 5.84
CA MET A 53 -1.67 1.87 6.83
C MET A 53 -0.58 0.93 6.32
N ARG A 54 -0.67 0.47 5.06
CA ARG A 54 0.34 -0.43 4.48
C ARG A 54 1.73 0.21 4.45
N LEU A 55 1.87 1.40 3.86
CA LEU A 55 3.19 2.06 3.78
C LEU A 55 3.67 2.47 5.16
N LEU A 56 2.79 2.93 6.06
CA LEU A 56 3.21 3.28 7.42
C LEU A 56 3.76 2.07 8.17
N ILE A 57 3.07 0.92 8.15
CA ILE A 57 3.52 -0.31 8.81
C ILE A 57 4.81 -0.84 8.16
N ALA A 58 4.86 -0.88 6.83
CA ALA A 58 6.06 -1.30 6.11
C ALA A 58 7.25 -0.38 6.43
N GLY A 59 7.02 0.92 6.45
CA GLY A 59 8.03 1.94 6.71
C GLY A 59 8.58 1.88 8.12
N LEU A 60 7.71 1.74 9.13
CA LEU A 60 8.12 1.51 10.52
C LEU A 60 8.95 0.23 10.65
N ARG A 61 8.51 -0.86 10.01
CA ARG A 61 9.25 -2.14 10.04
C ARG A 61 10.62 -2.03 9.37
N GLN A 62 10.71 -1.37 8.22
CA GLN A 62 11.96 -1.16 7.48
C GLN A 62 12.93 -0.24 8.22
N ALA A 63 12.42 0.81 8.85
CA ALA A 63 13.24 1.74 9.62
C ALA A 63 13.82 1.08 10.88
N LEU A 64 12.99 0.35 11.63
CA LEU A 64 13.35 -0.27 12.91
C LEU A 64 14.05 -1.63 12.76
N ASN A 65 13.70 -2.41 11.74
CA ASN A 65 14.24 -3.75 11.49
C ASN A 65 14.45 -4.01 9.98
N PRO A 66 15.50 -3.42 9.38
CA PRO A 66 15.74 -3.51 7.94
C PRO A 66 16.12 -4.93 7.47
N VAL A 67 16.58 -5.80 8.38
CA VAL A 67 17.08 -7.16 8.06
C VAL A 67 16.01 -8.00 7.38
N PHE A 68 14.76 -7.94 7.87
CA PHE A 68 13.66 -8.71 7.29
C PHE A 68 13.41 -8.32 5.83
N THR A 69 13.37 -7.03 5.53
CA THR A 69 13.10 -6.57 4.16
C THR A 69 14.28 -6.84 3.24
N ALA A 70 15.51 -6.61 3.69
CA ALA A 70 16.70 -6.93 2.90
C ALA A 70 16.73 -8.42 2.54
N ARG A 71 16.58 -9.31 3.52
CA ARG A 71 16.74 -10.75 3.35
C ARG A 71 15.53 -11.44 2.73
N ASP A 72 14.33 -11.20 3.25
CA ASP A 72 13.14 -12.01 2.94
C ASP A 72 12.28 -11.43 1.81
N ILE A 73 12.53 -10.17 1.42
CA ILE A 73 11.84 -9.51 0.29
C ILE A 73 12.83 -9.27 -0.85
N PHE A 74 13.95 -8.61 -0.59
CA PHE A 74 14.91 -8.27 -1.65
C PHE A 74 15.95 -9.36 -1.93
N ASN A 75 16.03 -10.41 -1.10
CA ASN A 75 17.04 -11.46 -1.19
C ASN A 75 18.49 -10.92 -1.17
N ILE A 76 18.72 -9.82 -0.44
CA ILE A 76 20.03 -9.20 -0.25
C ILE A 76 20.56 -9.60 1.13
N THR A 77 21.77 -10.16 1.15
CA THR A 77 22.45 -10.58 2.39
C THR A 77 23.50 -9.59 2.88
N ASP A 78 23.84 -8.60 2.04
CA ASP A 78 24.82 -7.56 2.39
C ASP A 78 24.27 -6.59 3.43
N VAL A 79 25.02 -6.40 4.50
CA VAL A 79 24.65 -5.53 5.64
C VAL A 79 24.63 -4.06 5.21
N ALA A 80 25.40 -3.66 4.20
CA ALA A 80 25.37 -2.29 3.69
C ALA A 80 23.98 -1.91 3.11
N SER A 81 23.21 -2.89 2.64
CA SER A 81 21.84 -2.67 2.15
C SER A 81 20.87 -2.20 3.23
N HIS A 82 21.16 -2.43 4.51
CA HIS A 82 20.28 -2.03 5.61
C HIS A 82 20.08 -0.50 5.69
N ALA A 83 21.09 0.29 5.32
CA ALA A 83 20.95 1.74 5.26
C ALA A 83 19.92 2.14 4.19
N LEU A 84 20.00 1.54 3.00
CA LEU A 84 19.04 1.78 1.92
C LEU A 84 17.62 1.34 2.27
N VAL A 85 17.48 0.20 2.94
CA VAL A 85 16.18 -0.27 3.44
C VAL A 85 15.59 0.70 4.46
N ARG A 86 16.41 1.31 5.31
CA ARG A 86 15.95 2.31 6.28
C ARG A 86 15.47 3.59 5.59
N GLU A 87 16.19 4.07 4.58
CA GLU A 87 15.77 5.23 3.77
C GLU A 87 14.46 4.96 3.00
N LEU A 88 14.31 3.74 2.47
CA LEU A 88 13.04 3.27 1.91
C LEU A 88 11.93 3.27 2.97
N GLY A 89 12.27 2.89 4.20
CA GLY A 89 11.37 2.93 5.35
C GLY A 89 10.88 4.34 5.66
N PHE A 90 11.77 5.34 5.65
CA PHE A 90 11.39 6.74 5.84
C PHE A 90 10.49 7.25 4.72
N SER A 91 10.79 6.88 3.48
CA SER A 91 9.95 7.22 2.31
C SER A 91 8.53 6.66 2.49
N ASN A 92 8.42 5.40 2.92
CA ASN A 92 7.14 4.75 3.21
C ASN A 92 6.37 5.40 4.36
N ILE A 93 7.05 5.84 5.43
CA ILE A 93 6.41 6.60 6.52
C ILE A 93 5.86 7.93 5.99
N CYS A 94 6.67 8.68 5.25
CA CYS A 94 6.29 9.99 4.70
C CYS A 94 5.13 9.92 3.70
N LEU A 95 5.00 8.83 2.94
CA LEU A 95 3.90 8.61 2.00
C LEU A 95 2.67 7.99 2.65
N GLY A 96 2.86 7.10 3.64
CA GLY A 96 1.77 6.46 4.37
C GLY A 96 1.05 7.42 5.31
N LEU A 97 1.78 8.32 5.98
CA LEU A 97 1.17 9.24 6.95
C LEU A 97 0.08 10.14 6.33
N PRO A 98 0.29 10.80 5.17
CA PRO A 98 -0.78 11.50 4.45
C PRO A 98 -1.99 10.62 4.13
N GLY A 99 -1.77 9.36 3.73
CA GLY A 99 -2.85 8.41 3.48
C GLY A 99 -3.70 8.12 4.73
N VAL A 100 -3.06 7.98 5.90
CA VAL A 100 -3.77 7.82 7.19
C VAL A 100 -4.53 9.08 7.57
N VAL A 101 -3.88 10.24 7.49
CA VAL A 101 -4.46 11.55 7.82
C VAL A 101 -5.66 11.88 6.91
N SER A 102 -5.63 11.43 5.66
CA SER A 102 -6.69 11.66 4.67
C SER A 102 -8.05 11.04 5.04
N LEU A 103 -8.08 10.09 5.98
CA LEU A 103 -9.34 9.56 6.53
C LEU A 103 -10.12 10.65 7.27
N PHE A 104 -9.42 11.47 8.05
CA PHE A 104 -9.98 12.53 8.88
C PHE A 104 -10.09 13.87 8.14
N PHE A 105 -9.19 14.11 7.18
CA PHE A 105 -9.10 15.37 6.45
C PHE A 105 -9.23 15.13 4.94
N PRO A 106 -10.45 15.22 4.36
CA PRO A 106 -10.71 14.88 2.96
C PRO A 106 -9.83 15.61 1.94
N HIS A 107 -9.43 16.85 2.23
CA HIS A 107 -8.57 17.65 1.35
C HIS A 107 -7.14 17.10 1.19
N TRP A 108 -6.71 16.16 2.03
CA TRP A 108 -5.43 15.45 1.87
C TRP A 108 -5.51 14.30 0.87
N ARG A 109 -6.72 13.83 0.53
CA ARG A 109 -6.91 12.58 -0.23
C ARG A 109 -6.32 12.65 -1.62
N LEU A 110 -6.54 13.75 -2.35
CA LEU A 110 -6.05 13.90 -3.71
C LEU A 110 -4.51 13.86 -3.74
N ALA A 111 -3.85 14.65 -2.90
CA ALA A 111 -2.39 14.68 -2.84
C ALA A 111 -1.80 13.32 -2.40
N ALA A 112 -2.40 12.67 -1.39
CA ALA A 112 -1.95 11.38 -0.91
C ALA A 112 -2.17 10.25 -1.94
N ALA A 113 -3.30 10.26 -2.65
CA ALA A 113 -3.59 9.32 -3.74
C ALA A 113 -2.64 9.50 -4.92
N CYS A 114 -2.34 10.75 -5.31
CA CYS A 114 -1.36 11.04 -6.35
C CYS A 114 0.03 10.52 -5.96
N ALA A 115 0.57 10.99 -4.82
CA ALA A 115 1.94 10.66 -4.43
C ALA A 115 2.11 9.17 -4.10
N GLY A 116 1.23 8.63 -3.25
CA GLY A 116 1.28 7.22 -2.86
C GLY A 116 0.91 6.28 -4.00
N GLY A 117 -0.06 6.65 -4.84
CA GLY A 117 -0.43 5.88 -6.03
C GLY A 117 0.72 5.78 -7.02
N LEU A 118 1.35 6.92 -7.36
CA LEU A 118 2.53 6.93 -8.24
C LEU A 118 3.68 6.11 -7.68
N TYR A 119 3.96 6.24 -6.38
CA TYR A 119 5.00 5.47 -5.71
C TYR A 119 4.77 3.96 -5.84
N MET A 120 3.55 3.49 -5.57
CA MET A 120 3.17 2.09 -5.77
C MET A 120 3.27 1.68 -7.25
N GLY A 121 2.83 2.53 -8.17
CA GLY A 121 2.89 2.25 -9.61
C GLY A 121 4.32 2.04 -10.10
N ILE A 122 5.24 2.93 -9.71
CA ILE A 122 6.66 2.84 -10.06
C ILE A 122 7.27 1.56 -9.47
N ALA A 123 6.99 1.24 -8.20
CA ALA A 123 7.47 0.01 -7.56
C ALA A 123 6.94 -1.25 -8.25
N GLY A 124 5.64 -1.29 -8.56
CA GLY A 124 5.01 -2.41 -9.27
C GLY A 124 5.61 -2.62 -10.66
N ILE A 125 5.80 -1.54 -11.44
CA ILE A 125 6.42 -1.58 -12.77
C ILE A 125 7.88 -2.07 -12.68
N GLN A 126 8.62 -1.62 -11.66
CA GLN A 126 10.00 -2.09 -11.44
C GLN A 126 10.05 -3.61 -11.22
N HIS A 127 9.11 -4.17 -10.46
CA HIS A 127 9.03 -5.61 -10.25
C HIS A 127 8.69 -6.37 -11.54
N VAL A 128 7.84 -5.80 -12.40
CA VAL A 128 7.57 -6.38 -13.74
C VAL A 128 8.85 -6.47 -14.57
N PHE A 129 9.64 -5.39 -14.63
CA PHE A 129 10.88 -5.37 -15.41
C PHE A 129 11.97 -6.28 -14.85
N LYS A 130 12.10 -6.33 -13.51
CA LYS A 130 13.08 -7.19 -12.84
C LYS A 130 12.77 -8.69 -13.00
N LYS A 131 11.51 -9.04 -13.31
CA LYS A 131 10.93 -10.39 -13.27
C LYS A 131 10.98 -10.97 -11.85
N PRO A 132 9.84 -11.07 -11.15
CA PRO A 132 9.84 -11.47 -9.75
C PRO A 132 10.34 -12.91 -9.59
N THR A 133 11.17 -13.12 -8.58
CA THR A 133 11.89 -14.38 -8.33
C THR A 133 11.24 -15.26 -7.27
N GLY A 134 10.23 -14.76 -6.55
CA GLY A 134 9.51 -15.50 -5.52
C GLY A 134 8.09 -15.00 -5.27
N SER A 135 7.28 -15.81 -4.59
CA SER A 135 5.85 -15.54 -4.37
C SER A 135 5.59 -14.21 -3.65
N ASN A 136 6.43 -13.84 -2.67
CA ASN A 136 6.29 -12.57 -1.96
C ASN A 136 6.48 -11.36 -2.90
N GLU A 137 7.41 -11.46 -3.86
CA GLU A 137 7.69 -10.40 -4.84
C GLU A 137 6.55 -10.29 -5.86
N ILE A 138 5.95 -11.42 -6.26
CA ILE A 138 4.73 -11.44 -7.10
C ILE A 138 3.56 -10.79 -6.35
N THR A 139 3.33 -11.17 -5.08
CA THR A 139 2.25 -10.58 -4.29
C THR A 139 2.44 -9.08 -4.11
N ALA A 140 3.67 -8.62 -3.83
CA ALA A 140 3.99 -7.20 -3.76
C ALA A 140 3.66 -6.49 -5.08
N MET A 141 4.18 -7.00 -6.20
CA MET A 141 3.94 -6.44 -7.54
C MET A 141 2.44 -6.31 -7.87
N ILE A 142 1.66 -7.38 -7.70
CA ILE A 142 0.22 -7.35 -7.99
C ILE A 142 -0.48 -6.34 -7.08
N SER A 143 -0.15 -6.34 -5.80
CA SER A 143 -0.75 -5.42 -4.82
C SER A 143 -0.45 -3.95 -5.16
N ASP A 144 0.77 -3.66 -5.63
CA ASP A 144 1.22 -2.32 -5.98
C ASP A 144 0.52 -1.79 -7.24
N LEU A 145 0.47 -2.62 -8.30
CA LEU A 145 -0.20 -2.26 -9.55
C LEU A 145 -1.71 -2.08 -9.35
N PHE A 146 -2.34 -2.94 -8.54
CA PHE A 146 -3.76 -2.82 -8.21
C PHE A 146 -4.08 -1.48 -7.52
N ILE A 147 -3.32 -1.10 -6.48
CA ILE A 147 -3.52 0.17 -5.78
C ILE A 147 -3.22 1.34 -6.69
N PHE A 148 -2.18 1.26 -7.52
CA PHE A 148 -1.88 2.31 -8.49
C PHE A 148 -3.05 2.58 -9.43
N LEU A 149 -3.63 1.53 -10.04
CA LEU A 149 -4.75 1.69 -10.97
C LEU A 149 -6.00 2.26 -10.27
N LEU A 150 -6.30 1.79 -9.06
CA LEU A 150 -7.43 2.28 -8.28
C LEU A 150 -7.26 3.75 -7.91
N MET A 151 -6.06 4.14 -7.45
CA MET A 151 -5.75 5.53 -7.13
C MET A 151 -5.71 6.42 -8.37
N ALA A 152 -5.22 5.94 -9.51
CA ALA A 152 -5.28 6.66 -10.77
C ALA A 152 -6.73 6.94 -11.18
N ALA A 153 -7.62 5.93 -11.10
CA ALA A 153 -9.04 6.13 -11.36
C ALA A 153 -9.68 7.14 -10.37
N TYR A 154 -9.35 7.05 -9.09
CA TYR A 154 -9.83 8.01 -8.08
C TYR A 154 -9.33 9.44 -8.36
N VAL A 155 -8.06 9.62 -8.69
CA VAL A 155 -7.49 10.93 -9.02
C VAL A 155 -8.12 11.50 -10.29
N LEU A 156 -8.28 10.69 -11.34
CA LEU A 156 -8.90 11.13 -12.59
C LEU A 156 -10.34 11.58 -12.37
N THR A 157 -11.12 10.82 -11.61
CA THR A 157 -12.50 11.18 -11.29
C THR A 157 -12.59 12.42 -10.40
N ALA A 158 -11.70 12.58 -9.42
CA ALA A 158 -11.66 13.75 -8.54
C ALA A 158 -11.20 15.05 -9.23
N VAL A 159 -10.53 14.95 -10.38
CA VAL A 159 -10.06 16.11 -11.16
C VAL A 159 -10.98 16.45 -12.33
N LEU A 160 -11.66 15.46 -12.90
CA LEU A 160 -12.51 15.63 -14.10
C LEU A 160 -14.00 15.86 -13.80
N CYS A 161 -14.47 15.58 -12.59
CA CYS A 161 -15.85 15.75 -12.14
C CYS A 161 -15.94 16.80 -11.02
#